data_AF-A0A9D9ZM82-F1
#
_entry.id   AF-A0A9D9ZM82-F1
#
_cell.length_a   1.000
_cell.length_b   1.000
_cell.length_c   1.000
_cell.angle_alpha   90.00
_cell.angle_beta   90.00
_cell.angle_gamma   90.00
#
_symmetry.space_group_name_H-M   'P 1'
#
loop_
_entity.id
_entity.type
_entity.pdbx_description
1 polymer ?
#
loop_
_entity_poly.entity_id
_entity_poly.type
_entity_poly.pdbx_seq_one_letter_code
_entity_poly.pdbx_strand_id
1 'polypeptide(L)'
;MRILTLILWYFFLKIMWGKFKKQMENLEEYNGEFIFTFLNKFQKKEIYFNLSEVQGVLFTKIIDKKNAVITFNIYLNDGCVIRLKKTQNCILFLKSCKKNDDELYQKILRSALMGIDISGIIEREIEKLK
;
A
#
# COMPACT_ATOMS: atom_id res chain seq x y z
N MET A 1 -13.20 -18.61 35.86
CA MET A 1 -13.27 -17.15 35.59
C MET A 1 -11.93 -16.57 35.12
N ARG A 2 -10.82 -16.68 35.90
CA ARG A 2 -9.50 -16.08 35.54
C ARG A 2 -8.90 -16.50 34.19
N ILE A 3 -9.08 -17.74 33.77
CA ILE A 3 -8.54 -18.25 32.50
C ILE A 3 -9.31 -17.68 31.29
N LEU A 4 -10.64 -17.58 31.40
CA LEU A 4 -11.48 -17.03 30.33
C LEU A 4 -11.19 -15.54 30.09
N THR A 5 -10.95 -14.78 31.16
CA THR A 5 -10.55 -13.37 31.07
C THR A 5 -9.20 -13.18 30.41
N LEU A 6 -8.23 -14.06 30.66
CA LEU A 6 -6.92 -14.02 29.99
C LEU A 6 -7.02 -14.32 28.50
N ILE A 7 -7.87 -15.27 28.11
CA ILE A 7 -8.11 -15.61 26.69
C ILE A 7 -8.76 -14.41 25.97
N LEU A 8 -9.81 -13.82 26.55
CA LEU A 8 -10.46 -12.63 25.98
C LEU A 8 -9.47 -11.45 25.85
N TRP A 9 -8.63 -11.24 26.87
CA TRP A 9 -7.59 -10.21 26.85
C TRP A 9 -6.55 -10.44 25.75
N TYR A 10 -6.09 -11.67 25.56
CA TYR A 10 -5.17 -12.03 24.49
C TYR A 10 -5.75 -11.74 23.09
N PHE A 11 -7.01 -12.12 22.84
CA PHE A 11 -7.68 -11.82 21.57
C PHE A 11 -7.85 -10.31 21.36
N PHE A 12 -8.21 -9.56 22.40
CA PHE A 12 -8.33 -8.11 22.34
C PHE A 12 -7.00 -7.45 21.95
N LEU A 13 -5.90 -7.81 22.63
CA LEU A 13 -4.56 -7.32 22.31
C LEU A 13 -4.15 -7.66 20.87
N LYS A 14 -4.43 -8.89 20.41
CA LYS A 14 -4.13 -9.33 19.04
C LYS A 14 -4.88 -8.51 17.98
N ILE A 15 -6.16 -8.19 18.21
CA ILE A 15 -6.96 -7.35 17.31
C ILE A 15 -6.43 -5.92 17.29
N MET A 16 -6.12 -5.35 18.46
CA MET A 16 -5.59 -4.00 18.60
C MET A 16 -4.23 -3.84 17.92
N TRP A 17 -3.33 -4.81 18.10
CA TRP A 17 -2.03 -4.85 17.43
C TRP A 17 -2.15 -4.87 15.91
N GLY A 18 -3.11 -5.62 15.37
CA GLY A 18 -3.37 -5.66 13.92
C GLY A 18 -3.78 -4.30 13.35
N LYS A 19 -4.54 -3.50 14.10
CA LYS A 19 -4.92 -2.13 13.72
C LYS A 19 -3.75 -1.15 13.82
N PHE A 20 -2.99 -1.22 14.92
CA PHE A 20 -1.83 -0.35 15.14
C PHE A 20 -0.74 -0.56 14.08
N LYS A 21 -0.44 -1.82 13.72
CA LYS A 21 0.55 -2.15 12.69
C LYS A 21 0.21 -1.54 11.32
N LYS A 22 -1.08 -1.36 11.00
CA LYS A 22 -1.51 -0.67 9.76
C LYS A 22 -1.30 0.84 9.83
N GLN A 23 -1.37 1.46 11.01
CA GLN A 23 -1.15 2.90 11.15
C GLN A 23 0.32 3.30 10.98
N MET A 24 1.27 2.40 11.24
CA MET A 24 2.71 2.70 11.18
C MET A 24 3.35 2.49 9.79
N GLU A 25 2.55 2.29 8.76
CA GLU A 25 3.02 2.28 7.37
C GLU A 25 3.10 3.72 6.86
N ASN A 26 4.28 4.17 6.39
CA ASN A 26 4.44 5.46 5.73
C ASN A 26 5.20 5.27 4.42
N LEU A 27 4.84 6.04 3.40
CA LEU A 27 5.58 6.12 2.15
C LEU A 27 5.86 7.59 1.88
N GLU A 28 7.13 7.92 1.76
CA GLU A 28 7.60 9.25 1.38
C GLU A 28 8.15 9.19 -0.04
N GLU A 29 7.89 10.23 -0.83
CA GLU A 29 8.27 10.31 -2.25
C GLU A 29 9.04 11.60 -2.52
N TYR A 30 10.11 11.48 -3.30
CA TYR A 30 10.89 12.60 -3.80
C TYR A 30 11.34 12.32 -5.23
N ASN A 31 10.65 12.91 -6.22
CA ASN A 31 10.98 12.81 -7.64
C ASN A 31 11.18 11.36 -8.15
N GLY A 32 10.31 10.44 -7.74
CA GLY A 32 10.38 9.02 -8.14
C GLY A 32 11.30 8.15 -7.29
N GLU A 33 11.94 8.72 -6.27
CA GLU A 33 12.59 7.97 -5.18
C GLU A 33 11.63 7.83 -4.01
N PHE A 34 11.68 6.68 -3.34
CA PHE A 34 10.79 6.38 -2.23
C PHE A 34 11.51 5.90 -0.99
N ILE A 35 10.97 6.30 0.15
CA ILE A 35 11.32 5.74 1.46
C ILE A 35 10.06 5.10 2.02
N PHE A 36 10.03 3.77 2.02
CA PHE A 36 8.96 3.00 2.64
C PHE A 36 9.31 2.62 4.06
N THR A 37 8.53 3.13 5.00
CA THR A 37 8.68 2.86 6.42
C THR A 37 7.55 1.97 6.92
N PHE A 38 7.89 0.92 7.68
CA PHE A 38 6.89 0.09 8.34
C PHE A 38 7.40 -0.53 9.64
N LEU A 39 6.48 -0.84 10.56
CA LEU A 39 6.81 -1.57 11.78
C LEU A 39 6.76 -3.09 11.53
N ASN A 40 7.89 -3.78 11.72
CA ASN A 40 7.95 -5.23 11.71
C ASN A 40 8.08 -5.80 13.13
N LYS A 41 7.01 -6.45 13.62
CA LYS A 41 6.85 -7.04 14.98
C LYS A 41 7.13 -6.05 16.12
N PHE A 42 8.36 -5.57 16.24
CA PHE A 42 8.84 -4.67 17.31
C PHE A 42 9.83 -3.60 16.83
N GLN A 43 10.25 -3.60 15.55
CA GLN A 43 11.26 -2.67 15.04
C GLN A 43 10.74 -1.92 13.82
N LYS A 44 11.10 -0.64 13.73
CA LYS A 44 10.90 0.18 12.53
C LYS A 44 11.88 -0.32 11.46
N LYS A 45 11.37 -0.55 10.25
CA LYS A 45 12.17 -0.87 9.07
C LYS A 45 11.91 0.16 8.00
N GLU A 46 12.95 0.46 7.23
CA GLU A 46 12.94 1.42 6.14
C GLU A 46 13.49 0.71 4.89
N ILE A 47 12.83 0.89 3.76
CA ILE A 47 13.21 0.35 2.46
C ILE A 47 13.28 1.53 1.50
N TYR A 48 14.43 1.70 0.86
CA TYR A 48 14.68 2.72 -0.15
C TYR A 48 14.59 2.07 -1.52
N PHE A 49 13.89 2.71 -2.47
CA PHE A 49 13.80 2.21 -3.83
C PHE A 49 13.45 3.35 -4.82
N ASN A 50 13.93 3.23 -6.05
CA ASN A 50 13.57 4.11 -7.16
C ASN A 50 12.49 3.47 -8.07
N LEU A 51 11.73 4.28 -8.81
CA LEU A 51 10.79 3.79 -9.83
C LEU A 51 11.44 2.86 -10.86
N SER A 52 12.68 3.14 -11.28
CA SER A 52 13.44 2.30 -12.22
C SER A 52 13.71 0.89 -11.70
N GLU A 53 13.67 0.68 -10.39
CA GLU A 53 13.84 -0.63 -9.76
C GLU A 53 12.53 -1.44 -9.74
N VAL A 54 11.39 -0.81 -10.08
CA VAL A 54 10.08 -1.45 -10.04
C VAL A 54 9.89 -2.35 -11.26
N GLN A 55 9.85 -3.65 -11.01
CA GLN A 55 9.57 -4.65 -12.03
C GLN A 55 8.07 -4.66 -12.40
N GLY A 56 7.20 -4.48 -11.40
CA GLY A 56 5.76 -4.44 -11.58
C GLY A 56 4.98 -4.35 -10.27
N VAL A 57 3.66 -4.20 -10.40
CA VAL A 57 2.72 -4.07 -9.29
C VAL A 57 1.57 -5.07 -9.44
N LEU A 58 1.17 -5.67 -8.32
CA LEU A 58 0.01 -6.56 -8.24
C LEU A 58 -0.98 -6.03 -7.22
N PHE A 59 -2.19 -5.70 -7.68
CA PHE A 59 -3.30 -5.33 -6.81
C PHE A 59 -3.73 -6.51 -5.93
N THR A 60 -3.67 -6.33 -4.62
CA THR A 60 -4.10 -7.36 -3.65
C THR A 60 -5.52 -7.16 -3.17
N LYS A 61 -6.03 -5.91 -3.22
CA LYS A 61 -7.40 -5.60 -2.85
C LYS A 61 -7.81 -4.28 -3.48
N ILE A 62 -8.99 -4.27 -4.12
CA ILE A 62 -9.68 -3.07 -4.57
C ILE A 62 -11.14 -3.23 -4.16
N ILE A 63 -11.65 -2.29 -3.39
CA ILE A 63 -13.07 -2.22 -3.04
C ILE A 63 -13.56 -0.81 -3.36
N ASP A 64 -14.49 -0.70 -4.30
CA ASP A 64 -15.20 0.54 -4.60
C ASP A 64 -16.40 0.71 -3.65
N LYS A 65 -16.25 1.64 -2.72
CA LYS A 65 -17.26 2.13 -1.77
C LYS A 65 -17.07 3.66 -1.69
N LYS A 66 -17.87 4.38 -0.89
CA LYS A 66 -17.70 5.85 -0.69
C LYS A 66 -16.23 6.30 -0.54
N ASN A 67 -15.43 5.49 0.17
CA ASN A 67 -13.97 5.59 0.18
C ASN A 67 -13.37 4.29 -0.36
N ALA A 68 -12.54 4.39 -1.40
CA ALA A 68 -11.92 3.22 -1.99
C ALA A 68 -10.88 2.60 -1.05
N VAL A 69 -10.85 1.26 -0.99
CA VAL A 69 -9.79 0.53 -0.29
C VAL A 69 -8.91 -0.12 -1.31
N ILE A 70 -7.70 0.43 -1.47
CA ILE A 70 -6.70 -0.04 -2.43
C ILE A 70 -5.48 -0.52 -1.66
N THR A 71 -5.02 -1.71 -2.01
CA THR A 71 -3.75 -2.28 -1.51
C THR A 71 -3.08 -3.05 -2.63
N PHE A 72 -1.76 -2.96 -2.72
CA PHE A 72 -0.99 -3.70 -3.72
C PHE A 72 0.41 -4.06 -3.23
N ASN A 73 1.02 -5.01 -3.92
CA ASN A 73 2.43 -5.35 -3.77
C ASN A 73 3.22 -4.72 -4.92
N ILE A 74 4.34 -4.09 -4.60
CA ILE A 74 5.37 -3.63 -5.54
C ILE A 74 6.47 -4.69 -5.54
N TYR A 75 6.87 -5.14 -6.72
CA TYR A 75 7.98 -6.07 -6.92
C TYR A 75 9.17 -5.29 -7.46
N LEU A 76 10.30 -5.39 -6.78
CA LEU A 76 11.55 -4.78 -7.19
C LEU A 76 12.44 -5.79 -7.93
N ASN A 77 13.35 -5.29 -8.75
CA ASN A 77 14.27 -6.09 -9.57
C ASN A 77 15.20 -7.00 -8.75
N ASP A 78 15.49 -6.64 -7.49
CA ASP A 78 16.31 -7.42 -6.56
C ASP A 78 15.52 -8.57 -5.87
N GLY A 79 14.24 -8.75 -6.23
CA GLY A 79 13.34 -9.73 -5.62
C GLY A 79 12.67 -9.25 -4.32
N CYS A 80 12.92 -8.00 -3.89
CA CYS A 80 12.23 -7.41 -2.75
C CYS A 80 10.75 -7.15 -3.08
N VAL A 81 9.88 -7.39 -2.11
CA VAL A 81 8.42 -7.18 -2.24
C VAL A 81 7.95 -6.20 -1.18
N ILE A 82 7.51 -5.02 -1.63
CA ILE A 82 6.96 -3.98 -0.78
C ILE A 82 5.44 -4.09 -0.81
N ARG A 83 4.82 -4.19 0.37
CA ARG A 83 3.37 -4.34 0.49
C ARG A 83 2.76 -3.05 1.03
N LEU A 84 2.10 -2.30 0.16
CA LEU A 84 1.34 -1.11 0.54
C LEU A 84 -0.08 -1.51 0.96
N LYS A 85 -0.45 -1.22 2.20
CA LYS A 85 -1.76 -1.55 2.77
C LYS A 85 -2.61 -0.32 3.06
N LYS A 86 -2.01 0.87 3.09
CA LYS A 86 -2.75 2.13 3.17
C LYS A 86 -3.11 2.61 1.77
N THR A 87 -4.39 2.90 1.54
CA THR A 87 -4.86 3.52 0.29
C THR A 87 -4.06 4.79 -0.02
N GLN A 88 -3.79 5.65 0.96
CA GLN A 88 -3.02 6.88 0.77
C GLN A 88 -1.62 6.63 0.18
N ASN A 89 -0.88 5.65 0.70
CA ASN A 89 0.44 5.30 0.19
C ASN A 89 0.34 4.69 -1.22
N CYS A 90 -0.70 3.90 -1.48
CA CYS A 90 -0.97 3.35 -2.82
C CYS A 90 -1.21 4.48 -3.82
N ILE A 91 -2.04 5.46 -3.47
CA ILE A 91 -2.34 6.61 -4.32
C ILE A 91 -1.11 7.50 -4.51
N LEU A 92 -0.31 7.74 -3.46
CA LEU A 92 0.93 8.50 -3.55
C LEU A 92 1.89 7.86 -4.56
N PHE A 93 2.11 6.55 -4.46
CA PHE A 93 2.94 5.80 -5.40
C PHE A 93 2.42 5.91 -6.84
N LEU A 94 1.13 5.69 -7.06
CA LEU A 94 0.52 5.78 -8.39
C LEU A 94 0.60 7.20 -8.98
N LYS A 95 0.42 8.24 -8.15
CA LYS A 95 0.57 9.63 -8.54
C LYS A 95 2.00 9.95 -8.98
N SER A 96 3.00 9.43 -8.26
CA SER A 96 4.40 9.59 -8.63
C SER A 96 4.74 8.83 -9.92
N CYS A 97 4.21 7.61 -10.11
CA CYS A 97 4.33 6.90 -11.39
C CYS A 97 3.76 7.75 -12.53
N LYS A 98 2.53 8.25 -12.42
CA LYS A 98 1.90 9.10 -13.46
C LYS A 98 2.73 10.35 -13.79
N LYS A 99 3.48 10.89 -12.83
CA LYS A 99 4.31 12.10 -13.02
C LYS A 99 5.69 11.79 -13.61
N ASN A 100 6.33 10.73 -13.14
CA ASN A 100 7.76 10.49 -13.37
C ASN A 100 8.02 9.31 -14.34
N ASP A 101 7.06 8.38 -14.48
CA ASP A 101 7.13 7.21 -15.36
C ASP A 101 5.71 6.78 -15.80
N ASP A 102 5.19 7.46 -16.83
CA ASP A 102 3.85 7.18 -17.36
C ASP A 102 3.75 5.77 -17.97
N GLU A 103 4.84 5.23 -18.52
CA GLU A 103 4.83 3.87 -19.08
C GLU A 103 4.57 2.83 -17.99
N LEU A 104 5.27 2.94 -16.85
CA LEU A 104 5.02 2.12 -15.67
C LEU A 104 3.59 2.31 -15.17
N TYR A 105 3.10 3.56 -15.09
CA TYR A 105 1.73 3.85 -14.68
C TYR A 105 0.70 3.14 -15.57
N GLN A 106 0.82 3.25 -16.89
CA GLN A 106 -0.07 2.57 -17.84
C GLN A 106 0.05 1.05 -17.74
N LYS A 107 1.25 0.51 -17.55
CA LYS A 107 1.48 -0.92 -17.35
C LYS A 107 0.76 -1.44 -16.10
N ILE A 108 0.78 -0.67 -15.00
CA ILE A 108 0.07 -1.00 -13.76
C ILE A 108 -1.45 -0.97 -13.97
N LEU A 109 -1.98 0.04 -14.66
CA LEU A 109 -3.42 0.10 -14.94
C LEU A 109 -3.88 -1.07 -15.82
N ARG A 110 -3.07 -1.49 -16.79
CA ARG A 110 -3.37 -2.64 -17.65
C ARG A 110 -3.29 -3.99 -16.92
N SER A 111 -2.43 -4.12 -15.91
CA SER A 111 -2.32 -5.34 -15.10
C SER A 111 -3.43 -5.47 -14.05
N ALA A 112 -4.14 -4.37 -13.79
CA ALA A 112 -5.26 -4.31 -12.87
C ALA A 112 -6.48 -5.03 -13.50
N LEU A 113 -6.80 -6.23 -12.97
CA LEU A 113 -7.82 -7.19 -13.42
C LEU A 113 -8.94 -6.61 -14.31
N MET A 114 -9.06 -7.18 -15.53
CA MET A 114 -10.12 -6.90 -16.50
C MET A 114 -11.51 -6.98 -15.84
N GLY A 115 -12.21 -5.86 -15.71
CA GLY A 115 -13.61 -5.80 -15.27
C GLY A 115 -13.92 -4.77 -14.18
N ILE A 116 -12.92 -4.23 -13.49
CA ILE A 116 -13.10 -3.10 -12.57
C ILE A 116 -12.45 -1.87 -13.22
N ASP A 117 -13.17 -0.74 -13.30
CA ASP A 117 -12.60 0.54 -13.75
C ASP A 117 -11.70 1.13 -12.66
N ILE A 118 -10.50 0.56 -12.58
CA ILE A 118 -9.50 0.91 -11.57
C ILE A 118 -8.94 2.32 -11.85
N SER A 119 -8.92 2.73 -13.13
CA SER A 119 -8.55 4.09 -13.53
C SER A 119 -9.50 5.11 -12.91
N GLY A 120 -10.81 4.95 -13.09
CA GLY A 120 -11.81 5.86 -12.52
C GLY A 120 -11.80 5.93 -10.99
N ILE A 121 -11.48 4.81 -10.31
CA ILE A 121 -11.32 4.79 -8.85
C ILE A 121 -10.05 5.53 -8.42
N ILE A 122 -8.92 5.27 -9.08
CA ILE A 122 -7.63 5.90 -8.76
C ILE A 122 -7.69 7.40 -9.01
N GLU A 123 -8.22 7.84 -10.16
CA GLU A 123 -8.33 9.25 -10.51
C GLU A 123 -9.19 10.02 -9.51
N ARG A 124 -10.34 9.46 -9.13
CA ARG A 124 -11.21 10.02 -8.09
C ARG A 124 -10.50 10.18 -6.75
N GLU A 125 -9.69 9.20 -6.34
CA GLU A 125 -8.93 9.26 -5.08
C GLU A 125 -7.71 10.19 -5.16
N ILE A 126 -7.08 10.34 -6.34
CA ILE A 126 -6.04 11.35 -6.57
C ILE A 126 -6.61 12.77 -6.44
N GLU A 127 -7.80 13.03 -7.00
CA GLU A 127 -8.46 14.35 -6.91
C GLU A 127 -8.84 14.72 -5.48
N LYS A 128 -9.28 13.77 -4.66
CA LYS A 128 -9.59 14.00 -3.22
C LYS A 128 -8.37 14.40 -2.38
N LEU A 129 -7.16 14.07 -2.84
CA LEU A 129 -5.90 14.37 -2.14
C LEU A 129 -5.25 15.69 -2.61
N LYS A 130 -5.91 16.41 -3.51
CA LYS A 130 -5.48 17.71 -4.03
C LYS A 130 -6.00 18.83 -3.13
#